data_AF-A0A5J4YTH1-F1
#
_entry.id   AF-A0A5J4YTH1-F1
#
_cell.length_a   1.000
_cell.length_b   1.000
_cell.length_c   1.000
_cell.angle_alpha   90.00
_cell.angle_beta   90.00
_cell.angle_gamma   90.00
#
_symmetry.space_group_name_H-M   'P 1'
#
loop_
_entity.id
_entity.type
_entity.pdbx_description
1 polymer ?
#
loop_
_entity_poly.entity_id
_entity_poly.type
_entity_poly.pdbx_seq_one_letter_code
_entity_poly.pdbx_strand_id
1 'polypeptide(L)'
;MSCCPAGSWPALEAEGGPSLGKIEQVAAGLDAYVVAPEKPNGTAILSFNDIFGFAAGRTKGVLDQLAMSGYYVVHPDVFKGGEPFSSQSDMSELPKWVQGYPFDTHVLAIAEQALDYIKKNSTCSKIAVLGICWGAYNALRLVSMPQYVDTFVASVYLHPAFGLNAVFGGSPDALEHATKTKIPQLLVPAGNDPESTKPGGVLTSAMISANAKSKSIPFEDMSHGWTVRGDVSDKAVEQGVKGAVEAVLSFLEAVAA
;
A
#
# COMPACT_ATOMS: atom_id res chain seq x y z
N MET A 1 20.55 -0.24 5.12
CA MET A 1 19.37 0.12 5.93
C MET A 1 18.38 -1.02 5.83
N SER A 2 17.86 -1.51 6.95
CA SER A 2 16.78 -2.51 6.96
C SER A 2 15.49 -1.88 6.42
N CYS A 3 14.73 -2.62 5.60
CA CYS A 3 13.41 -2.21 5.10
C CYS A 3 12.43 -1.87 6.22
N CYS A 4 12.43 -2.68 7.28
CA CYS A 4 11.61 -2.50 8.45
C CYS A 4 12.52 -1.95 9.56
N PRO A 5 12.22 -0.77 10.13
CA PRO A 5 13.01 -0.21 11.24
C PRO A 5 13.03 -1.14 12.46
N ALA A 6 13.98 -0.94 13.37
CA ALA A 6 13.97 -1.65 14.65
C ALA A 6 12.65 -1.38 15.40
N GLY A 7 12.09 -2.42 16.04
CA GLY A 7 10.80 -2.33 16.72
C GLY A 7 9.58 -2.48 15.81
N SER A 8 9.76 -2.83 14.53
CA SER A 8 8.63 -3.14 13.63
C SER A 8 7.79 -4.32 14.13
N TRP A 9 6.48 -4.25 13.89
CA TRP A 9 5.59 -5.36 14.19
C TRP A 9 5.93 -6.60 13.32
N PRO A 10 5.99 -7.81 13.94
CA PRO A 10 6.19 -9.06 13.21
C PRO A 10 4.97 -9.39 12.35
N ALA A 11 5.04 -10.49 11.59
CA ALA A 11 3.85 -11.00 10.92
C ALA A 11 2.71 -11.26 11.93
N LEU A 12 1.49 -10.92 11.53
CA LEU A 12 0.27 -11.29 12.24
C LEU A 12 -0.44 -12.37 11.43
N GLU A 13 -0.87 -13.41 12.10
CA GLU A 13 -1.72 -14.43 11.48
C GLU A 13 -2.99 -13.80 10.90
N ALA A 14 -3.49 -14.34 9.80
CA ALA A 14 -4.71 -13.83 9.19
C ALA A 14 -5.86 -13.91 10.18
N GLU A 15 -6.61 -12.80 10.35
CA GLU A 15 -7.77 -12.84 11.24
C GLU A 15 -8.83 -13.80 10.70
N GLY A 16 -9.26 -14.75 11.53
CA GLY A 16 -10.33 -15.72 11.21
C GLY A 16 -11.74 -15.15 11.22
N GLY A 17 -11.90 -13.85 10.95
CA GLY A 17 -13.18 -13.13 10.99
C GLY A 17 -13.93 -13.12 9.64
N PRO A 18 -15.21 -12.70 9.63
CA PRO A 18 -15.96 -12.51 8.40
C PRO A 18 -15.32 -11.40 7.56
N SER A 19 -15.07 -11.69 6.29
CA SER A 19 -14.56 -10.74 5.30
C SER A 19 -15.71 -10.25 4.40
N LEU A 20 -15.77 -8.97 4.08
CA LEU A 20 -16.79 -8.42 3.16
C LEU A 20 -16.51 -8.81 1.71
N GLY A 21 -15.24 -8.96 1.36
CA GLY A 21 -14.79 -9.38 0.06
C GLY A 21 -14.68 -10.88 -0.11
N LYS A 22 -14.25 -11.26 -1.31
CA LYS A 22 -14.01 -12.64 -1.74
C LYS A 22 -12.67 -12.74 -2.44
N ILE A 23 -12.09 -13.94 -2.40
CA ILE A 23 -10.94 -14.27 -3.25
C ILE A 23 -11.48 -14.58 -4.65
N GLU A 24 -11.01 -13.85 -5.65
CA GLU A 24 -11.36 -14.03 -7.05
C GLU A 24 -10.11 -14.21 -7.90
N GLN A 25 -10.20 -15.03 -8.94
CA GLN A 25 -9.16 -15.12 -9.94
C GLN A 25 -9.34 -13.98 -10.95
N VAL A 26 -8.52 -12.93 -10.84
CA VAL A 26 -8.62 -11.71 -11.66
C VAL A 26 -7.90 -11.84 -13.01
N ALA A 27 -6.99 -12.79 -13.11
CA ALA A 27 -6.37 -13.27 -14.35
C ALA A 27 -5.89 -14.72 -14.17
N ALA A 28 -5.48 -15.39 -15.25
CA ALA A 28 -5.00 -16.77 -15.18
C ALA A 28 -3.85 -16.92 -14.15
N GLY A 29 -4.13 -17.66 -13.08
CA GLY A 29 -3.20 -17.89 -11.98
C GLY A 29 -2.88 -16.65 -11.14
N LEU A 30 -3.72 -15.61 -11.17
CA LEU A 30 -3.61 -14.45 -10.30
C LEU A 30 -4.89 -14.31 -9.47
N ASP A 31 -4.79 -14.64 -8.18
CA ASP A 31 -5.84 -14.42 -7.22
C ASP A 31 -5.77 -12.99 -6.68
N ALA A 32 -6.91 -12.44 -6.30
CA ALA A 32 -7.02 -11.17 -5.60
C ALA A 32 -8.13 -11.23 -4.57
N TYR A 33 -7.95 -10.51 -3.46
CA TYR A 33 -9.05 -10.16 -2.60
C TYR A 33 -9.81 -8.99 -3.21
N VAL A 34 -11.08 -9.19 -3.53
CA VAL A 34 -11.95 -8.21 -4.19
C VAL A 34 -13.11 -7.87 -3.28
N VAL A 35 -13.34 -6.57 -3.08
CA VAL A 35 -14.47 -6.05 -2.29
C VAL A 35 -15.28 -5.08 -3.15
N ALA A 36 -16.52 -5.45 -3.44
CA ALA A 36 -17.47 -4.58 -4.11
C ALA A 36 -18.28 -3.80 -3.04
N PRO A 37 -18.34 -2.47 -3.11
CA PRO A 37 -19.06 -1.66 -2.13
C PRO A 37 -20.57 -1.75 -2.36
N GLU A 38 -21.37 -1.75 -1.29
CA GLU A 38 -22.84 -1.70 -1.41
C GLU A 38 -23.34 -0.40 -2.06
N LYS A 39 -22.63 0.71 -1.81
CA LYS A 39 -22.92 2.04 -2.36
C LYS A 39 -21.66 2.61 -3.04
N PRO A 40 -21.43 2.30 -4.34
CA PRO A 40 -20.23 2.73 -5.03
C PRO A 40 -20.10 4.26 -5.12
N ASN A 41 -18.91 4.79 -4.82
CA ASN A 41 -18.57 6.21 -4.95
C ASN A 41 -17.89 6.56 -6.29
N GLY A 42 -17.81 5.58 -7.20
CA GLY A 42 -17.20 5.73 -8.53
C GLY A 42 -15.67 5.60 -8.57
N THR A 43 -15.03 5.30 -7.43
CA THR A 43 -13.57 5.15 -7.34
C THR A 43 -13.18 3.73 -6.95
N ALA A 44 -12.25 3.14 -7.69
CA ALA A 44 -11.63 1.87 -7.34
C ALA A 44 -10.29 2.09 -6.61
N ILE A 45 -9.86 1.12 -5.81
CA ILE A 45 -8.56 1.09 -5.16
C ILE A 45 -7.82 -0.18 -5.61
N LEU A 46 -6.68 0.02 -6.27
CA LEU A 46 -5.70 -1.05 -6.49
C LEU A 46 -4.72 -1.05 -5.31
N SER A 47 -4.65 -2.14 -4.55
CA SER A 47 -3.81 -2.25 -3.37
C SER A 47 -2.62 -3.20 -3.57
N PHE A 48 -1.47 -2.91 -2.95
CA PHE A 48 -0.28 -3.78 -2.93
C PHE A 48 0.04 -4.25 -1.51
N ASN A 49 0.20 -5.57 -1.35
CA ASN A 49 0.48 -6.20 -0.06
C ASN A 49 1.88 -5.88 0.49
N ASP A 50 2.03 -6.14 1.78
CA ASP A 50 3.31 -6.13 2.45
C ASP A 50 4.11 -7.42 2.18
N ILE A 51 5.28 -7.55 2.79
CA ILE A 51 6.16 -8.70 2.60
C ILE A 51 5.57 -10.05 3.09
N PHE A 52 4.52 -10.03 3.91
CA PHE A 52 3.90 -11.23 4.48
C PHE A 52 2.74 -11.75 3.63
N GLY A 53 2.35 -11.02 2.58
CA GLY A 53 1.44 -11.51 1.55
C GLY A 53 0.03 -10.95 1.67
N PHE A 54 -0.74 -11.14 0.60
CA PHE A 54 -2.05 -10.52 0.42
C PHE A 54 -3.13 -11.04 1.38
N ALA A 55 -2.91 -12.21 1.97
CA ALA A 55 -3.79 -12.83 2.95
C ALA A 55 -3.36 -12.57 4.41
N ALA A 56 -2.22 -11.92 4.64
CA ALA A 56 -1.64 -11.78 5.97
C ALA A 56 -2.32 -10.71 6.84
N GLY A 57 -2.30 -10.97 8.15
CA GLY A 57 -2.77 -10.08 9.19
C GLY A 57 -4.18 -9.55 8.97
N ARG A 58 -4.33 -8.25 9.20
CA ARG A 58 -5.58 -7.49 9.11
C ARG A 58 -5.78 -6.76 7.79
N THR A 59 -4.99 -7.07 6.75
CA THR A 59 -5.05 -6.37 5.47
C THR A 59 -6.47 -6.36 4.90
N LYS A 60 -7.16 -7.52 4.90
CA LYS A 60 -8.55 -7.63 4.43
C LYS A 60 -9.50 -6.73 5.22
N GLY A 61 -9.38 -6.68 6.56
CA GLY A 61 -10.23 -5.83 7.41
C GLY A 61 -10.00 -4.32 7.19
N VAL A 62 -8.77 -3.90 6.88
CA VAL A 62 -8.48 -2.51 6.47
C VAL A 62 -9.14 -2.20 5.12
N LEU A 63 -9.02 -3.10 4.14
CA LEU A 63 -9.60 -2.94 2.82
C LEU A 63 -11.14 -2.96 2.83
N ASP A 64 -11.73 -3.78 3.71
CA ASP A 64 -13.18 -3.83 3.92
C ASP A 64 -13.73 -2.49 4.41
N GLN A 65 -13.02 -1.81 5.32
CA GLN A 65 -13.42 -0.48 5.79
C GLN A 65 -13.39 0.57 4.67
N LEU A 66 -12.43 0.46 3.73
CA LEU A 66 -12.43 1.31 2.54
C LEU A 66 -13.66 0.99 1.66
N ALA A 67 -13.97 -0.27 1.44
CA ALA A 67 -15.14 -0.66 0.66
C ALA A 67 -16.47 -0.22 1.30
N MET A 68 -16.57 -0.26 2.63
CA MET A 68 -17.73 0.29 3.36
C MET A 68 -17.96 1.79 3.08
N SER A 69 -16.90 2.52 2.69
CA SER A 69 -16.96 3.94 2.31
C SER A 69 -17.17 4.15 0.79
N GLY A 70 -17.54 3.10 0.08
CA GLY A 70 -17.96 3.16 -1.33
C GLY A 70 -16.87 2.87 -2.35
N TYR A 71 -15.66 2.51 -1.93
CA TYR A 71 -14.57 2.20 -2.86
C TYR A 71 -14.63 0.75 -3.36
N TYR A 72 -14.41 0.53 -4.67
CA TYR A 72 -14.24 -0.82 -5.22
C TYR A 72 -12.80 -1.28 -5.04
N VAL A 73 -12.55 -2.28 -4.21
CA VAL A 73 -11.18 -2.65 -3.82
C VAL A 73 -10.73 -3.91 -4.56
N VAL A 74 -9.53 -3.88 -5.13
CA VAL A 74 -8.83 -5.04 -5.70
C VAL A 74 -7.43 -5.11 -5.10
N HIS A 75 -7.16 -6.19 -4.39
CA HIS A 75 -5.90 -6.46 -3.72
C HIS A 75 -5.32 -7.78 -4.25
N PRO A 76 -4.58 -7.76 -5.37
CA PRO A 76 -3.99 -8.94 -5.96
C PRO A 76 -2.94 -9.57 -5.04
N ASP A 77 -2.80 -10.90 -5.15
CA ASP A 77 -1.63 -11.60 -4.67
C ASP A 77 -0.41 -11.21 -5.51
N VAL A 78 0.36 -10.24 -5.01
CA VAL A 78 1.56 -9.76 -5.72
C VAL A 78 2.62 -10.86 -5.81
N PHE A 79 2.55 -11.93 -5.01
CA PHE A 79 3.49 -13.04 -5.12
C PHE A 79 3.05 -14.09 -6.13
N LYS A 80 1.78 -14.03 -6.58
CA LYS A 80 1.21 -14.94 -7.58
C LYS A 80 1.40 -16.41 -7.20
N GLY A 81 1.08 -16.75 -5.95
CA GLY A 81 1.29 -18.07 -5.35
C GLY A 81 2.73 -18.34 -4.90
N GLY A 82 3.65 -17.38 -5.03
CA GLY A 82 4.99 -17.45 -4.46
C GLY A 82 5.00 -17.27 -2.94
N GLU A 83 6.10 -17.68 -2.31
CA GLU A 83 6.23 -17.64 -0.86
C GLU A 83 6.43 -16.21 -0.33
N PRO A 84 5.61 -15.78 0.66
CA PRO A 84 5.86 -14.58 1.43
C PRO A 84 7.20 -14.62 2.17
N PHE A 85 7.65 -13.46 2.64
CA PHE A 85 8.82 -13.41 3.52
C PHE A 85 8.49 -14.10 4.85
N SER A 86 9.31 -15.06 5.26
CA SER A 86 9.06 -15.81 6.49
C SER A 86 9.24 -14.92 7.71
N SER A 87 8.31 -14.99 8.67
CA SER A 87 8.46 -14.35 9.98
C SER A 87 9.62 -14.91 10.81
N GLN A 88 10.13 -16.09 10.43
CA GLN A 88 11.28 -16.74 11.06
C GLN A 88 12.61 -16.39 10.36
N SER A 89 12.58 -15.74 9.19
CA SER A 89 13.79 -15.35 8.47
C SER A 89 14.47 -14.15 9.12
N ASP A 90 15.81 -14.10 9.00
CA ASP A 90 16.59 -12.93 9.37
C ASP A 90 16.30 -11.78 8.39
N MET A 91 16.11 -10.56 8.89
CA MET A 91 15.85 -9.36 8.07
C MET A 91 16.99 -9.05 7.07
N SER A 92 18.20 -9.58 7.29
CA SER A 92 19.31 -9.52 6.33
C SER A 92 19.07 -10.33 5.05
N GLU A 93 18.14 -11.29 5.06
CA GLU A 93 17.72 -12.06 3.88
C GLU A 93 16.71 -11.29 3.01
N LEU A 94 16.09 -10.25 3.56
CA LEU A 94 15.03 -9.52 2.88
C LEU A 94 15.43 -8.96 1.50
N PRO A 95 16.64 -8.37 1.30
CA PRO A 95 17.04 -7.92 -0.03
C PRO A 95 17.00 -9.04 -1.08
N LYS A 96 17.40 -10.26 -0.71
CA LYS A 96 17.36 -11.43 -1.60
C LYS A 96 15.92 -11.85 -1.91
N TRP A 97 15.02 -11.81 -0.92
CA TRP A 97 13.61 -12.08 -1.14
C TRP A 97 12.96 -11.03 -2.07
N VAL A 98 13.26 -9.74 -1.84
CA VAL A 98 12.76 -8.63 -2.67
C VAL A 98 13.21 -8.77 -4.13
N GLN A 99 14.43 -9.25 -4.38
CA GLN A 99 14.94 -9.53 -5.72
C GLN A 99 14.14 -10.61 -6.47
N GLY A 100 13.40 -11.48 -5.77
CA GLY A 100 12.50 -12.45 -6.37
C GLY A 100 11.24 -11.83 -6.96
N TYR A 101 10.90 -10.60 -6.57
CA TYR A 101 9.70 -9.88 -7.01
C TYR A 101 10.03 -8.50 -7.60
N PRO A 102 10.85 -8.44 -8.67
CA PRO A 102 11.24 -7.18 -9.32
C PRO A 102 10.03 -6.44 -9.89
N PHE A 103 10.02 -5.11 -9.77
CA PHE A 103 8.87 -4.33 -10.23
C PHE A 103 8.61 -4.51 -11.73
N ASP A 104 9.63 -4.29 -12.56
CA ASP A 104 9.46 -4.17 -14.03
C ASP A 104 9.07 -5.48 -14.70
N THR A 105 9.53 -6.63 -14.19
CA THR A 105 9.30 -7.95 -14.82
C THR A 105 8.28 -8.82 -14.08
N HIS A 106 7.81 -8.42 -12.89
CA HIS A 106 6.86 -9.19 -12.10
C HIS A 106 5.67 -8.34 -11.62
N VAL A 107 5.92 -7.35 -10.77
CA VAL A 107 4.83 -6.59 -10.10
C VAL A 107 4.01 -5.77 -11.11
N LEU A 108 4.66 -5.23 -12.15
CA LEU A 108 3.98 -4.46 -13.19
C LEU A 108 2.94 -5.31 -13.94
N ALA A 109 3.26 -6.54 -14.30
CA ALA A 109 2.33 -7.44 -14.99
C ALA A 109 1.10 -7.76 -14.11
N ILE A 110 1.30 -7.92 -12.80
CA ILE A 110 0.21 -8.13 -11.83
C ILE A 110 -0.67 -6.88 -11.73
N ALA A 111 -0.05 -5.69 -11.65
CA ALA A 111 -0.76 -4.43 -11.62
C ALA A 111 -1.62 -4.23 -12.88
N GLU A 112 -1.06 -4.50 -14.07
CA GLU A 112 -1.78 -4.42 -15.34
C GLU A 112 -2.99 -5.38 -15.39
N GLN A 113 -2.81 -6.62 -14.95
CA GLN A 113 -3.89 -7.61 -14.87
C GLN A 113 -5.00 -7.16 -13.91
N ALA A 114 -4.64 -6.61 -12.75
CA ALA A 114 -5.60 -6.08 -11.80
C ALA A 114 -6.32 -4.82 -12.32
N LEU A 115 -5.62 -3.92 -13.01
CA LEU A 115 -6.22 -2.74 -13.65
C LEU A 115 -7.22 -3.14 -14.74
N ASP A 116 -6.87 -4.12 -15.56
CA ASP A 116 -7.78 -4.66 -16.57
C ASP A 116 -9.01 -5.30 -15.95
N TYR A 117 -8.85 -6.00 -14.82
CA TYR A 117 -9.97 -6.54 -14.06
C TYR A 117 -10.89 -5.43 -13.53
N ILE A 118 -10.33 -4.38 -12.93
CA ILE A 118 -11.09 -3.21 -12.45
C ILE A 118 -11.90 -2.59 -13.59
N LYS A 119 -11.26 -2.34 -14.75
CA LYS A 119 -11.91 -1.73 -15.92
C LYS A 119 -13.06 -2.58 -16.48
N LYS A 120 -12.95 -3.90 -16.41
CA LYS A 120 -13.96 -4.83 -16.95
C LYS A 120 -15.12 -5.10 -15.99
N ASN A 121 -14.86 -5.09 -14.68
CA ASN A 121 -15.80 -5.62 -13.68
C ASN A 121 -16.36 -4.56 -12.72
N SER A 122 -15.86 -3.33 -12.75
CA SER A 122 -16.38 -2.22 -11.95
C SER A 122 -17.00 -1.14 -12.83
N THR A 123 -17.88 -0.32 -12.25
CA THR A 123 -18.40 0.90 -12.88
C THR A 123 -17.55 2.13 -12.53
N CYS A 124 -16.37 1.94 -11.93
CA CYS A 124 -15.52 3.02 -11.46
C CYS A 124 -14.83 3.71 -12.64
N SER A 125 -14.86 5.04 -12.65
CA SER A 125 -14.15 5.87 -13.63
C SER A 125 -12.84 6.44 -13.09
N LYS A 126 -12.61 6.32 -11.78
CA LYS A 126 -11.41 6.78 -11.07
C LYS A 126 -10.73 5.58 -10.41
N ILE A 127 -9.39 5.60 -10.37
CA ILE A 127 -8.59 4.58 -9.67
C ILE A 127 -7.60 5.29 -8.75
N ALA A 128 -7.61 4.94 -7.47
CA ALA A 128 -6.55 5.27 -6.53
C ALA A 128 -5.66 4.05 -6.29
N VAL A 129 -4.42 4.28 -5.87
CA VAL A 129 -3.46 3.21 -5.55
C VAL A 129 -3.13 3.25 -4.07
N LEU A 130 -3.09 2.09 -3.42
CA LEU A 130 -2.72 1.97 -2.01
C LEU A 130 -1.57 0.96 -1.86
N GLY A 131 -0.52 1.33 -1.16
CA GLY A 131 0.59 0.42 -0.86
C GLY A 131 0.84 0.28 0.64
N ILE A 132 1.15 -0.94 1.08
CA ILE A 132 1.34 -1.28 2.50
C ILE A 132 2.78 -1.79 2.68
N CYS A 133 3.60 -1.17 3.55
CA CYS A 133 5.01 -1.55 3.72
C CYS A 133 5.78 -1.56 2.39
N TRP A 134 6.29 -2.72 1.96
CA TRP A 134 6.91 -2.93 0.65
C TRP A 134 5.98 -2.61 -0.52
N GLY A 135 4.68 -2.86 -0.37
CA GLY A 135 3.67 -2.45 -1.34
C GLY A 135 3.65 -0.94 -1.60
N ALA A 136 4.10 -0.11 -0.66
CA ALA A 136 4.24 1.34 -0.89
C ALA A 136 5.24 1.66 -2.00
N TYR A 137 6.39 0.96 -2.01
CA TYR A 137 7.37 1.10 -3.08
C TYR A 137 6.77 0.74 -4.44
N ASN A 138 6.05 -0.38 -4.52
CA ASN A 138 5.40 -0.83 -5.75
C ASN A 138 4.31 0.13 -6.23
N ALA A 139 3.48 0.63 -5.31
CA ALA A 139 2.47 1.64 -5.60
C ALA A 139 3.10 2.92 -6.16
N LEU A 140 4.16 3.43 -5.50
CA LEU A 140 4.87 4.63 -5.94
C LEU A 140 5.53 4.44 -7.32
N ARG A 141 6.16 3.29 -7.54
CA ARG A 141 6.72 2.92 -8.85
C ARG A 141 5.64 2.99 -9.93
N LEU A 142 4.50 2.33 -9.71
CA LEU A 142 3.40 2.29 -10.68
C LEU A 142 2.88 3.68 -11.03
N VAL A 143 2.55 4.52 -10.04
CA VAL A 143 1.97 5.84 -10.30
C VAL A 143 2.97 6.84 -10.88
N SER A 144 4.27 6.55 -10.77
CA SER A 144 5.33 7.38 -11.35
C SER A 144 5.64 7.07 -12.82
N MET A 145 5.10 5.98 -13.37
CA MET A 145 5.44 5.56 -14.73
C MET A 145 4.77 6.47 -15.78
N PRO A 146 5.48 6.85 -16.87
CA PRO A 146 4.94 7.76 -17.88
C PRO A 146 3.63 7.27 -18.52
N GLN A 147 3.46 5.97 -18.71
CA GLN A 147 2.25 5.42 -19.35
C GLN A 147 0.99 5.48 -18.46
N TYR A 148 1.12 5.79 -17.16
CA TYR A 148 -0.01 5.86 -16.23
C TYR A 148 -0.28 7.26 -15.68
N VAL A 149 0.30 8.30 -16.28
CA VAL A 149 0.21 9.69 -15.79
C VAL A 149 -1.24 10.17 -15.60
N ASP A 150 -2.17 9.72 -16.44
CA ASP A 150 -3.60 10.08 -16.39
C ASP A 150 -4.49 8.93 -15.89
N THR A 151 -3.90 7.84 -15.37
CA THR A 151 -4.67 6.65 -14.94
C THR A 151 -5.19 6.77 -13.51
N PHE A 152 -4.44 7.42 -12.63
CA PHE A 152 -4.68 7.42 -11.20
C PHE A 152 -5.12 8.79 -10.69
N VAL A 153 -5.99 8.82 -9.68
CA VAL A 153 -6.45 10.07 -9.05
C VAL A 153 -5.72 10.41 -7.75
N ALA A 154 -5.15 9.40 -7.09
CA ALA A 154 -4.40 9.56 -5.84
C ALA A 154 -3.57 8.30 -5.54
N SER A 155 -2.53 8.45 -4.71
CA SER A 155 -1.84 7.33 -4.11
C SER A 155 -1.68 7.47 -2.60
N VAL A 156 -1.72 6.34 -1.90
CA VAL A 156 -1.69 6.24 -0.44
C VAL A 156 -0.67 5.20 -0.01
N TYR A 157 0.11 5.50 1.02
CA TYR A 157 1.19 4.65 1.49
C TYR A 157 1.10 4.46 3.02
N LEU A 158 0.74 3.25 3.45
CA LEU A 158 0.65 2.86 4.86
C LEU A 158 2.00 2.30 5.32
N HIS A 159 2.58 2.91 6.38
CA HIS A 159 3.91 2.59 6.93
C HIS A 159 4.93 2.27 5.83
N PRO A 160 5.27 3.25 4.97
CA PRO A 160 5.96 3.00 3.72
C PRO A 160 7.40 2.48 3.91
N ALA A 161 7.80 1.53 3.06
CA ALA A 161 9.17 0.99 3.04
C ALA A 161 9.94 1.33 1.74
N PHE A 162 10.06 2.62 1.41
CA PHE A 162 10.73 3.06 0.17
C PHE A 162 12.23 2.73 0.10
N GLY A 163 12.86 2.47 1.26
CA GLY A 163 14.24 1.97 1.37
C GLY A 163 14.56 0.77 0.49
N LEU A 164 13.56 -0.06 0.19
CA LEU A 164 13.72 -1.23 -0.68
C LEU A 164 14.02 -0.88 -2.13
N ASN A 165 13.80 0.36 -2.57
CA ASN A 165 14.24 0.82 -3.89
C ASN A 165 15.76 0.68 -4.09
N ALA A 166 16.55 0.79 -3.02
CA ALA A 166 18.00 0.63 -3.08
C ALA A 166 18.44 -0.80 -3.44
N VAL A 167 17.60 -1.82 -3.19
CA VAL A 167 17.86 -3.21 -3.61
C VAL A 167 17.97 -3.32 -5.13
N PHE A 168 17.27 -2.45 -5.85
CA PHE A 168 17.27 -2.36 -7.30
C PHE A 168 18.16 -1.21 -7.83
N GLY A 169 19.06 -0.67 -6.99
CA GLY A 169 19.99 0.40 -7.37
C GLY A 169 19.38 1.80 -7.45
N GLY A 170 18.15 1.99 -6.99
CA GLY A 170 17.51 3.31 -6.91
C GLY A 170 17.90 4.09 -5.65
N SER A 171 17.39 5.31 -5.51
CA SER A 171 17.66 6.11 -4.30
C SER A 171 16.97 5.49 -3.06
N PRO A 172 17.57 5.57 -1.85
CA PRO A 172 16.97 5.01 -0.64
C PRO A 172 15.58 5.55 -0.29
N ASP A 173 15.23 6.75 -0.75
CA ASP A 173 13.93 7.37 -0.49
C ASP A 173 12.98 7.30 -1.70
N ALA A 174 13.39 6.67 -2.80
CA ALA A 174 12.62 6.61 -4.05
C ALA A 174 12.25 8.00 -4.62
N LEU A 175 13.11 9.01 -4.40
CA LEU A 175 12.90 10.40 -4.84
C LEU A 175 12.69 10.54 -6.34
N GLU A 176 13.35 9.69 -7.14
CA GLU A 176 13.21 9.67 -8.59
C GLU A 176 11.80 9.30 -9.07
N HIS A 177 11.02 8.60 -8.23
CA HIS A 177 9.63 8.23 -8.51
C HIS A 177 8.66 9.26 -7.92
N ALA A 178 8.92 9.71 -6.69
CA ALA A 178 8.09 10.71 -6.00
C ALA A 178 7.99 12.04 -6.76
N THR A 179 9.10 12.51 -7.33
CA THR A 179 9.16 13.78 -8.08
C THR A 179 8.46 13.72 -9.45
N LYS A 180 8.34 12.52 -10.03
CA LYS A 180 7.64 12.29 -11.30
C LYS A 180 6.13 12.15 -11.13
N THR A 181 5.69 11.74 -9.94
CA THR A 181 4.27 11.54 -9.63
C THR A 181 3.55 12.89 -9.51
N LYS A 182 2.52 13.11 -10.34
CA LYS A 182 1.77 14.38 -10.42
C LYS A 182 0.42 14.34 -9.71
N ILE A 183 -0.01 13.17 -9.25
CA ILE A 183 -1.24 13.00 -8.48
C ILE A 183 -1.00 13.34 -7.00
N PRO A 184 -2.04 13.69 -6.23
CA PRO A 184 -1.93 13.82 -4.78
C PRO A 184 -1.48 12.51 -4.11
N GLN A 185 -0.57 12.62 -3.14
CA GLN A 185 0.00 11.48 -2.43
C GLN A 185 -0.18 11.60 -0.91
N LEU A 186 -0.52 10.50 -0.23
CA LEU A 186 -0.58 10.45 1.24
C LEU A 186 0.45 9.47 1.79
N LEU A 187 1.31 9.95 2.68
CA LEU A 187 2.17 9.14 3.52
C LEU A 187 1.54 8.99 4.91
N VAL A 188 1.48 7.76 5.41
CA VAL A 188 1.05 7.44 6.78
C VAL A 188 2.18 6.67 7.48
N PRO A 189 3.28 7.35 7.87
CA PRO A 189 4.43 6.70 8.51
C PRO A 189 4.21 6.47 10.01
N ALA A 190 4.90 5.47 10.55
CA ALA A 190 5.05 5.23 11.98
C ALA A 190 6.10 6.15 12.60
N GLY A 191 6.15 6.23 13.93
CA GLY A 191 7.18 6.99 14.63
C GLY A 191 8.59 6.49 14.38
N ASN A 192 8.78 5.17 14.21
CA ASN A 192 10.09 4.59 13.88
C ASN A 192 10.39 4.53 12.38
N ASP A 193 9.51 5.02 11.50
CA ASP A 193 9.78 5.13 10.07
C ASP A 193 10.79 6.26 9.76
N PRO A 194 11.46 6.21 8.59
CA PRO A 194 12.48 7.21 8.24
C PRO A 194 11.93 8.64 8.26
N GLU A 195 12.73 9.57 8.80
CA GLU A 195 12.41 11.01 8.84
C GLU A 195 12.12 11.61 7.46
N SER A 196 12.65 11.02 6.37
CA SER A 196 12.34 11.43 5.00
C SER A 196 10.85 11.35 4.68
N THR A 197 10.13 10.41 5.29
CA THR A 197 8.68 10.16 5.09
C THR A 197 7.78 11.03 5.97
N LYS A 198 8.35 11.77 6.93
CA LYS A 198 7.61 12.64 7.87
C LYS A 198 7.54 14.09 7.36
N PRO A 199 6.69 14.95 7.93
CA PRO A 199 6.63 16.38 7.57
C PRO A 199 8.01 17.05 7.65
N GLY A 200 8.40 17.77 6.59
CA GLY A 200 9.73 18.41 6.47
C GLY A 200 10.84 17.48 5.97
N GLY A 201 10.61 16.16 5.91
CA GLY A 201 11.53 15.20 5.32
C GLY A 201 11.72 15.41 3.81
N VAL A 202 12.84 14.92 3.27
CA VAL A 202 13.20 15.13 1.85
C VAL A 202 12.17 14.54 0.88
N LEU A 203 11.63 13.36 1.18
CA LEU A 203 10.61 12.70 0.35
C LEU A 203 9.28 13.44 0.41
N THR A 204 8.81 13.74 1.62
CA THR A 204 7.57 14.49 1.84
C THR A 204 7.62 15.86 1.16
N SER A 205 8.74 16.58 1.30
CA SER A 205 8.94 17.89 0.67
C SER A 205 8.92 17.78 -0.86
N ALA A 206 9.54 16.75 -1.43
CA ALA A 206 9.50 16.49 -2.86
C ALA A 206 8.08 16.15 -3.37
N MET A 207 7.32 15.33 -2.63
CA MET A 207 5.93 15.01 -2.98
C MET A 207 5.01 16.23 -2.92
N ILE A 208 5.13 17.06 -1.88
CA ILE A 208 4.35 18.31 -1.75
C ILE A 208 4.72 19.30 -2.85
N SER A 209 6.01 19.39 -3.19
CA SER A 209 6.47 20.26 -4.29
C SER A 209 5.95 19.79 -5.65
N ALA A 210 5.84 18.47 -5.86
CA ALA A 210 5.29 17.89 -7.09
C ALA A 210 3.77 18.05 -7.17
N ASN A 211 3.06 17.96 -6.04
CA ASN A 211 1.63 18.24 -5.93
C ASN A 211 1.30 18.72 -4.51
N ALA A 212 0.85 19.98 -4.39
CA ALA A 212 0.58 20.64 -3.10
C ALA A 212 -0.58 20.02 -2.30
N LYS A 213 -1.40 19.15 -2.91
CA LYS A 213 -2.43 18.38 -2.19
C LYS A 213 -1.84 17.17 -1.45
N SER A 214 -0.58 16.81 -1.68
CA SER A 214 0.10 15.70 -1.01
C SER A 214 0.35 15.99 0.47
N LYS A 215 0.39 14.94 1.31
CA LYS A 215 0.52 15.06 2.77
C LYS A 215 1.33 13.92 3.36
N SER A 216 1.93 14.17 4.52
CA SER A 216 2.41 13.13 5.43
C SER A 216 1.72 13.30 6.78
N ILE A 217 1.16 12.22 7.31
CA ILE A 217 0.45 12.17 8.60
C ILE A 217 1.11 11.09 9.45
N PRO A 218 2.12 11.45 10.27
CA PRO A 218 2.84 10.48 11.10
C PRO A 218 2.00 10.04 12.31
N PHE A 219 2.13 8.77 12.65
CA PHE A 219 1.60 8.17 13.88
C PHE A 219 2.79 7.88 14.81
N GLU A 220 3.22 8.90 15.55
CA GLU A 220 4.50 8.89 16.30
C GLU A 220 4.56 7.81 17.39
N ASP A 221 3.42 7.45 17.99
CA ASP A 221 3.35 6.39 19.02
C ASP A 221 3.26 4.99 18.41
N MET A 222 3.16 4.88 17.08
CA MET A 222 3.05 3.59 16.37
C MET A 222 4.40 3.14 15.84
N SER A 223 4.56 1.83 15.69
CA SER A 223 5.71 1.21 15.04
C SER A 223 5.33 0.64 13.68
N HIS A 224 6.29 0.61 12.76
CA HIS A 224 6.11 0.13 11.38
C HIS A 224 5.35 -1.19 11.34
N GLY A 225 4.39 -1.29 10.42
CA GLY A 225 3.51 -2.45 10.29
C GLY A 225 2.23 -2.38 11.14
N TRP A 226 2.05 -1.40 12.04
CA TRP A 226 0.89 -1.37 12.95
C TRP A 226 -0.46 -1.48 12.23
N THR A 227 -0.58 -0.89 11.03
CA THR A 227 -1.87 -0.81 10.32
C THR A 227 -2.45 -2.18 10.01
N VAL A 228 -1.62 -3.18 9.69
CA VAL A 228 -2.07 -4.54 9.32
C VAL A 228 -1.52 -5.66 10.21
N ARG A 229 -0.51 -5.37 11.04
CA ARG A 229 0.19 -6.36 11.89
C ARG A 229 0.08 -6.10 13.38
N GLY A 230 -0.24 -4.88 13.78
CA GLY A 230 -0.29 -4.49 15.19
C GLY A 230 -1.33 -5.30 15.99
N ASP A 231 -1.02 -5.59 17.25
CA ASP A 231 -1.94 -6.22 18.17
C ASP A 231 -3.02 -5.23 18.63
N VAL A 232 -4.25 -5.40 18.15
CA VAL A 232 -5.39 -4.53 18.46
C VAL A 232 -6.02 -4.81 19.83
N SER A 233 -5.51 -5.78 20.60
CA SER A 233 -5.85 -5.87 22.02
C SER A 233 -5.24 -4.73 22.84
N ASP A 234 -4.15 -4.12 22.32
CA ASP A 234 -3.68 -2.82 22.78
C ASP A 234 -4.55 -1.70 22.20
N LYS A 235 -5.17 -0.93 23.09
CA LYS A 235 -6.05 0.18 22.73
C LYS A 235 -5.36 1.28 21.92
N ALA A 236 -4.07 1.54 22.18
CA ALA A 236 -3.32 2.55 21.42
C ALA A 236 -3.13 2.08 19.98
N VAL A 237 -2.84 0.79 19.77
CA VAL A 237 -2.70 0.18 18.44
C VAL A 237 -4.05 0.13 17.73
N GLU A 238 -5.13 -0.27 18.41
CA GLU A 238 -6.49 -0.25 17.87
C GLU A 238 -6.88 1.15 17.38
N GLN A 239 -6.65 2.19 18.19
CA GLN A 239 -6.89 3.58 17.83
C GLN A 239 -5.99 4.04 16.69
N GLY A 240 -4.71 3.65 16.68
CA GLY A 240 -3.77 3.95 15.60
C GLY A 240 -4.18 3.32 14.26
N VAL A 241 -4.75 2.12 14.27
CA VAL A 241 -5.32 1.47 13.07
C VAL A 241 -6.53 2.25 12.57
N LYS A 242 -7.49 2.57 13.45
CA LYS A 242 -8.69 3.35 13.09
C LYS A 242 -8.31 4.72 12.53
N GLY A 243 -7.42 5.44 13.21
CA GLY A 243 -6.93 6.74 12.77
C GLY A 243 -6.23 6.68 11.41
N ALA A 244 -5.47 5.61 11.13
CA ALA A 244 -4.84 5.44 9.81
C ALA A 244 -5.89 5.27 8.71
N VAL A 245 -6.94 4.46 8.94
CA VAL A 245 -8.05 4.29 7.99
C VAL A 245 -8.79 5.61 7.77
N GLU A 246 -9.11 6.34 8.85
CA GLU A 246 -9.76 7.65 8.78
C GLU A 246 -8.93 8.67 8.00
N ALA A 247 -7.60 8.67 8.18
CA ALA A 247 -6.69 9.53 7.43
C ALA A 247 -6.71 9.21 5.92
N VAL A 248 -6.76 7.93 5.54
CA VAL A 248 -6.89 7.50 4.14
C VAL A 248 -8.21 7.98 3.54
N LEU A 249 -9.33 7.70 4.22
CA LEU A 249 -10.66 8.09 3.75
C LEU A 249 -10.78 9.60 3.57
N SER A 250 -10.40 10.36 4.60
CA SER A 250 -10.44 11.83 4.59
C SER A 250 -9.59 12.41 3.46
N PHE A 251 -8.43 11.82 3.18
CA PHE A 251 -7.57 12.24 2.09
C PHE A 251 -8.19 11.94 0.72
N LEU A 252 -8.67 10.70 0.51
CA LEU A 252 -9.26 10.29 -0.77
C LEU A 252 -10.51 11.09 -1.09
N GLU A 253 -11.37 11.38 -0.11
CA GLU A 253 -12.52 12.26 -0.28
C GLU A 253 -12.11 13.68 -0.68
N ALA A 254 -11.11 14.25 -0.01
CA ALA A 254 -10.65 15.62 -0.27
C ALA A 254 -10.02 15.81 -1.65
N VAL A 255 -9.45 14.76 -2.24
CA VAL A 255 -8.79 14.83 -3.57
C VAL A 255 -9.67 14.30 -4.70
N ALA A 256 -10.78 13.62 -4.39
CA ALA A 256 -11.78 13.19 -5.36
C ALA A 256 -12.68 14.34 -5.85
N ALA A 257 -12.75 15.45 -5.09
CA ALA A 257 -13.45 16.70 -5.39
C ALA A 257 -12.63 17.65 -6.27
#